data_AF-A0A8T5KXU1-F1
#
_entry.id   AF-A0A8T5KXU1-F1
#
_cell.length_a   1.000
_cell.length_b   1.000
_cell.length_c   1.000
_cell.angle_alpha   90.00
_cell.angle_beta   90.00
_cell.angle_gamma   90.00
#
_symmetry.space_group_name_H-M   'P 1'
#
loop_
_entity.id
_entity.type
_entity.pdbx_description
1 polymer ?
#
loop_
_entity_poly.entity_id
_entity_poly.type
_entity_poly.pdbx_seq_one_letter_code
_entity_poly.pdbx_strand_id
1 'polypeptide(L)'
;MKKFDLNIEKVLEAWGVYDALREVIANAIDEQILSETKDIKILKEGIRWHIRDFGRGLKYEHFTQNENKEKLSNADKVIGKFGVGLKDALAVLDRHKISVKIISKHRDISLGYAPKEDFPDIKTLHAFFSESSDEKFEGTDFIFDGIKDKDMELAKDFFLKFSDEKLLEETQYGQVLKRGKQKSRVYIHGVRVAEEDNFLFSYNITSLTTKMRKALNRERTNVGRTAYTDRVKSILLECKKKEVAELLVNDLKRFEMGDIHDELNWIDVSVHACKLLNSQDKVIFLTPFELINAKTMVDRAKDDGFKVITIPESIKVKIKGLKDIDGNPIRDLDEYTTEWNESFEFKFVKDKDLSKSEKEIFNRREYILKLIGGRPKKVKKILISETMRLDTFGYKESVGIWEEHSGRVIIKRTQLKNVKSFAGTLLHEVAHATSGANDISGEFEDELTKYLGLISNKNLTKRV
;
A
#
# COMPACT_ATOMS: atom_id res chain seq x y z
N MET A 1 -6.74 10.70 -58.68
CA MET A 1 -6.76 10.04 -57.36
C MET A 1 -5.46 9.29 -57.17
N LYS A 2 -4.68 9.59 -56.13
CA LYS A 2 -3.46 8.83 -55.82
C LYS A 2 -3.90 7.57 -55.07
N LYS A 3 -3.39 6.39 -55.45
CA LYS A 3 -3.67 5.12 -54.76
C LYS A 3 -2.40 4.63 -54.07
N PHE A 4 -2.54 3.98 -52.92
CA PHE A 4 -1.44 3.37 -52.19
C PHE A 4 -1.82 1.95 -51.79
N ASP A 5 -1.03 0.96 -52.20
CA ASP A 5 -1.21 -0.43 -51.77
C ASP A 5 -0.84 -0.56 -50.29
N LEU A 6 -1.78 -1.02 -49.46
CA LEU A 6 -1.51 -1.23 -48.03
C LEU A 6 -0.52 -2.39 -47.78
N ASN A 7 -0.20 -3.19 -48.80
CA ASN A 7 0.80 -4.26 -48.80
C ASN A 7 0.65 -5.18 -47.56
N ILE A 8 -0.56 -5.69 -47.37
CA ILE A 8 -0.88 -6.53 -46.21
C ILE A 8 -0.40 -7.97 -46.49
N GLU A 9 0.77 -8.34 -45.96
CA GLU A 9 1.35 -9.68 -46.16
C GLU A 9 0.62 -10.79 -45.38
N LYS A 10 0.13 -10.46 -44.18
CA LYS A 10 -0.71 -11.34 -43.34
C LYS A 10 -1.75 -10.48 -42.62
N VAL A 11 -3.03 -10.69 -42.92
CA VAL A 11 -4.10 -10.06 -42.15
C VAL A 11 -4.07 -10.68 -40.74
N LEU A 12 -4.07 -9.85 -39.69
CA LEU A 12 -4.10 -10.32 -38.30
C LEU A 12 -5.44 -11.03 -38.02
N GLU A 13 -5.48 -12.36 -38.19
CA GLU A 13 -6.69 -13.19 -37.98
C GLU A 13 -7.23 -13.11 -36.55
N ALA A 14 -6.36 -12.86 -35.58
CA ALA A 14 -6.73 -12.73 -34.17
C ALA A 14 -7.37 -11.37 -33.80
N TRP A 15 -7.29 -10.35 -34.65
CA TRP A 15 -7.83 -9.02 -34.36
C TRP A 15 -9.32 -8.92 -34.66
N GLY A 16 -10.09 -8.39 -33.72
CA GLY A 16 -11.48 -7.98 -33.92
C GLY A 16 -11.60 -6.51 -34.34
N VAL A 17 -12.84 -6.06 -34.55
CA VAL A 17 -13.16 -4.65 -34.87
C VAL A 17 -12.67 -3.72 -33.75
N TYR A 18 -12.83 -4.09 -32.49
CA TYR A 18 -12.41 -3.27 -31.36
C TYR A 18 -10.87 -3.11 -31.30
N ASP A 19 -10.07 -4.09 -31.73
CA ASP A 19 -8.60 -3.99 -31.77
C ASP A 19 -8.16 -2.93 -32.79
N ALA A 20 -8.82 -2.91 -33.95
CA ALA A 20 -8.59 -1.90 -34.97
C ALA A 20 -9.00 -0.50 -34.49
N LEU A 21 -10.15 -0.38 -33.81
CA LEU A 21 -10.58 0.89 -33.23
C LEU A 21 -9.63 1.38 -32.14
N ARG A 22 -9.16 0.48 -31.27
CA ARG A 22 -8.15 0.77 -30.25
C ARG A 22 -6.90 1.40 -30.89
N GLU A 23 -6.44 0.86 -32.01
CA GLU A 23 -5.28 1.40 -32.72
C GLU A 23 -5.54 2.81 -33.29
N VAL A 24 -6.74 3.08 -33.83
CA VAL A 24 -7.12 4.43 -34.30
C VAL A 24 -7.17 5.42 -33.13
N ILE A 25 -7.80 5.04 -32.01
CA ILE A 25 -7.88 5.87 -30.79
C ILE A 25 -6.47 6.16 -30.26
N ALA A 26 -5.60 5.15 -30.18
CA ALA A 26 -4.21 5.33 -29.73
C ALA A 26 -3.45 6.33 -30.60
N ASN A 27 -3.59 6.25 -31.92
CA ASN A 27 -2.95 7.20 -32.83
C ASN A 27 -3.48 8.63 -32.66
N ALA A 28 -4.78 8.80 -32.43
CA ALA A 28 -5.38 10.11 -32.15
C ALA A 28 -4.87 10.70 -30.82
N ILE A 29 -4.74 9.88 -29.76
CA ILE A 29 -4.20 10.32 -28.46
C ILE A 29 -2.71 10.64 -28.58
N ASP A 30 -1.93 9.84 -29.30
CA ASP A 30 -0.51 10.12 -29.55
C ASP A 30 -0.33 11.46 -30.23
N GLU A 31 -1.13 11.74 -31.26
CA GLU A 31 -1.08 13.01 -31.96
C GLU A 31 -1.47 14.16 -31.03
N GLN A 32 -2.49 14.00 -30.18
CA GLN A 32 -2.84 14.98 -29.15
C GLN A 32 -1.64 15.28 -28.23
N ILE A 33 -0.93 14.25 -27.77
CA ILE A 33 0.22 14.39 -26.86
C ILE A 33 1.41 15.05 -27.58
N LEU A 34 1.70 14.67 -28.82
CA LEU A 34 2.84 15.18 -29.59
C LEU A 34 2.63 16.62 -30.08
N SER A 35 1.41 16.97 -30.44
CA SER A 35 1.07 18.30 -30.98
C SER A 35 0.53 19.27 -29.94
N GLU A 36 0.32 18.81 -28.69
CA GLU A 36 -0.26 19.58 -27.58
C GLU A 36 -1.61 20.23 -27.97
N THR A 37 -2.45 19.46 -28.66
CA THR A 37 -3.74 19.93 -29.18
C THR A 37 -4.91 19.61 -28.23
N LYS A 38 -6.11 20.03 -28.62
CA LYS A 38 -7.35 19.80 -27.88
C LYS A 38 -7.64 18.31 -27.74
N ASP A 39 -8.45 17.97 -26.73
CA ASP A 39 -8.88 16.60 -26.49
C ASP A 39 -9.56 15.97 -27.70
N ILE A 40 -9.18 14.73 -28.01
CA ILE A 40 -9.85 13.92 -29.04
C ILE A 40 -11.34 13.77 -28.75
N LYS A 41 -12.12 13.62 -29.81
CA LYS A 41 -13.56 13.44 -29.73
C LYS A 41 -13.98 12.11 -30.33
N ILE A 42 -14.71 11.31 -29.55
CA ILE A 42 -15.34 10.07 -30.02
C ILE A 42 -16.85 10.24 -29.91
N LEU A 43 -17.52 10.36 -31.05
CA LEU A 43 -18.96 10.64 -31.12
C LEU A 43 -19.68 9.66 -32.05
N LYS A 44 -20.97 9.47 -31.78
CA LYS A 44 -21.88 8.76 -32.67
C LYS A 44 -22.85 9.75 -33.29
N GLU A 45 -22.83 9.85 -34.62
CA GLU A 45 -23.77 10.67 -35.41
C GLU A 45 -24.67 9.74 -36.23
N GLY A 46 -25.91 9.55 -35.76
CA GLY A 46 -26.83 8.59 -36.36
C GLY A 46 -26.31 7.14 -36.23
N ILE A 47 -25.96 6.52 -37.36
CA ILE A 47 -25.37 5.17 -37.41
C ILE A 47 -23.84 5.19 -37.49
N ARG A 48 -23.23 6.37 -37.68
CA ARG A 48 -21.80 6.50 -37.92
C ARG A 48 -21.07 6.86 -36.64
N TRP A 49 -19.88 6.30 -36.50
CA TRP A 49 -18.96 6.65 -35.43
C TRP A 49 -17.85 7.54 -35.97
N HIS A 50 -17.45 8.52 -35.17
CA HIS A 50 -16.39 9.48 -35.48
C HIS A 50 -15.31 9.37 -34.40
N ILE A 51 -14.05 9.27 -34.81
CA ILE A 51 -12.88 9.42 -33.95
C ILE A 51 -12.05 10.57 -34.53
N ARG A 52 -12.08 11.70 -33.83
CA ARG A 52 -11.49 12.95 -34.29
C ARG A 52 -10.37 13.44 -33.37
N ASP A 53 -9.21 13.72 -33.96
CA ASP A 53 -8.14 14.52 -33.35
C ASP A 53 -8.12 15.95 -33.91
N PHE A 54 -7.37 16.83 -33.25
CA PHE A 54 -7.15 18.23 -33.66
C PHE A 54 -5.67 18.48 -33.99
N GLY A 55 -4.96 17.43 -34.39
CA GLY A 55 -3.53 17.43 -34.64
C GLY A 55 -3.12 18.03 -35.97
N ARG A 56 -1.94 17.62 -36.43
CA ARG A 56 -1.34 18.09 -37.69
C ARG A 56 -2.01 17.50 -38.93
N GLY A 57 -2.78 16.43 -38.77
CA GLY A 57 -3.48 15.72 -39.85
C GLY A 57 -2.66 14.59 -40.48
N LEU A 58 -3.33 13.52 -40.92
CA LEU A 58 -2.70 12.44 -41.66
C LEU A 58 -2.21 12.88 -43.06
N LYS A 59 -0.96 12.52 -43.39
CA LYS A 59 -0.32 12.71 -44.69
C LYS A 59 -0.13 11.37 -45.39
N TYR A 60 0.07 11.42 -46.71
CA TYR A 60 0.43 10.24 -47.51
C TYR A 60 1.63 9.48 -46.95
N GLU A 61 2.64 10.19 -46.45
CA GLU A 61 3.87 9.61 -45.89
C GLU A 61 3.61 8.71 -44.66
N HIS A 62 2.54 8.97 -43.90
CA HIS A 62 2.17 8.16 -42.74
C HIS A 62 1.69 6.75 -43.13
N PHE A 63 1.32 6.54 -44.39
CA PHE A 63 0.99 5.22 -44.95
C PHE A 63 2.23 4.53 -45.54
N THR A 64 3.31 5.27 -45.82
CA THR A 64 4.55 4.68 -46.37
C THR A 64 5.56 4.28 -45.29
N GLN A 65 5.50 4.90 -44.11
CA GLN A 65 6.49 4.69 -43.05
C GLN A 65 6.21 3.42 -42.25
N ASN A 66 7.19 2.51 -42.20
CA ASN A 66 7.15 1.36 -41.29
C ASN A 66 7.31 1.81 -39.83
N GLU A 67 8.17 2.80 -39.58
CA GLU A 67 8.44 3.34 -38.24
C GLU A 67 8.43 4.87 -38.24
N ASN A 68 7.66 5.49 -37.33
CA ASN A 68 7.66 6.94 -37.15
C ASN A 68 8.79 7.35 -36.18
N LYS A 69 9.80 8.07 -36.69
CA LYS A 69 10.97 8.53 -35.91
C LYS A 69 10.61 9.45 -34.75
N GLU A 70 9.55 10.25 -34.88
CA GLU A 70 9.10 11.16 -33.82
C GLU A 70 8.50 10.39 -32.62
N LYS A 71 7.73 9.32 -32.90
CA LYS A 71 7.22 8.41 -31.86
C LYS A 71 8.33 7.61 -31.20
N LEU A 72 9.38 7.24 -31.95
CA LEU A 72 10.59 6.61 -31.40
C LEU A 72 11.34 7.52 -30.43
N SER A 73 11.56 8.78 -30.82
CA SER A 73 12.23 9.77 -29.98
C SER A 73 11.42 10.17 -28.75
N ASN A 74 10.09 10.04 -28.82
CA ASN A 74 9.16 10.33 -27.73
C ASN A 74 8.50 9.07 -27.15
N ALA A 75 9.17 7.92 -27.21
CA ALA A 75 8.63 6.63 -26.79
C ALA A 75 8.21 6.56 -25.31
N ASP A 76 8.67 7.51 -24.49
CA ASP A 76 8.28 7.66 -23.08
C ASP A 76 7.04 8.55 -22.87
N LYS A 77 6.40 9.03 -23.95
CA LYS A 77 5.19 9.87 -23.90
C LYS A 77 4.04 9.31 -24.74
N VAL A 78 4.36 8.62 -25.83
CA VAL A 78 3.36 8.06 -26.75
C VAL A 78 2.94 6.65 -26.35
N ILE A 79 1.68 6.35 -26.59
CA ILE A 79 1.01 5.07 -26.40
C ILE A 79 1.42 4.09 -27.50
N GLY A 80 1.34 4.53 -28.76
CA GLY A 80 1.55 3.68 -29.93
C GLY A 80 3.02 3.62 -30.34
N LYS A 81 3.48 2.41 -30.69
CA LYS A 81 4.73 2.23 -31.43
C LYS A 81 4.47 1.64 -32.83
N PHE A 82 4.74 2.49 -33.82
CA PHE A 82 5.01 2.23 -35.26
C PHE A 82 3.85 2.16 -36.26
N GLY A 83 4.11 2.74 -37.44
CA GLY A 83 3.18 3.01 -38.55
C GLY A 83 2.62 1.79 -39.30
N VAL A 84 2.85 0.58 -38.77
CA VAL A 84 2.24 -0.67 -39.27
C VAL A 84 0.82 -0.85 -38.71
N GLY A 85 0.57 -0.37 -37.47
CA GLY A 85 -0.72 -0.55 -36.79
C GLY A 85 -1.90 0.06 -37.56
N LEU A 86 -1.72 1.23 -38.17
CA LEU A 86 -2.79 1.86 -38.96
C LEU A 86 -3.19 1.03 -40.19
N LYS A 87 -2.22 0.43 -40.89
CA LYS A 87 -2.51 -0.42 -42.06
C LYS A 87 -3.24 -1.68 -41.62
N ASP A 88 -2.77 -2.31 -40.56
CA ASP A 88 -3.38 -3.51 -39.97
C ASP A 88 -4.81 -3.21 -39.49
N ALA A 89 -5.03 -2.06 -38.83
CA ALA A 89 -6.36 -1.62 -38.40
C ALA A 89 -7.31 -1.42 -39.59
N LEU A 90 -6.88 -0.74 -40.65
CA LEU A 90 -7.68 -0.53 -41.87
C LEU A 90 -7.99 -1.85 -42.57
N ALA A 91 -7.03 -2.77 -42.62
CA ALA A 91 -7.21 -4.12 -43.17
C ALA A 91 -8.25 -4.93 -42.39
N VAL A 92 -8.19 -4.89 -41.06
CA VAL A 92 -9.14 -5.58 -40.19
C VAL A 92 -10.55 -4.99 -40.35
N LEU A 93 -10.68 -3.67 -40.40
CA LEU A 93 -11.97 -3.00 -40.61
C LEU A 93 -12.60 -3.40 -41.95
N ASP A 94 -11.83 -3.41 -43.04
CA ASP A 94 -12.32 -3.84 -44.36
C ASP A 94 -12.75 -5.31 -44.37
N ARG A 95 -11.97 -6.22 -43.74
CA ARG A 95 -12.33 -7.64 -43.59
C ARG A 95 -13.67 -7.82 -42.87
N HIS A 96 -13.95 -6.98 -41.88
CA HIS A 96 -15.23 -6.99 -41.15
C HIS A 96 -16.34 -6.18 -41.85
N LYS A 97 -16.10 -5.73 -43.09
CA LYS A 97 -17.04 -4.95 -43.92
C LYS A 97 -17.45 -3.63 -43.26
N ILE A 98 -16.55 -3.04 -42.48
CA ILE A 98 -16.72 -1.70 -41.92
C ILE A 98 -16.27 -0.70 -42.97
N SER A 99 -17.15 0.24 -43.33
CA SER A 99 -16.77 1.33 -44.23
C SER A 99 -15.97 2.36 -43.44
N VAL A 100 -14.82 2.76 -43.97
CA VAL A 100 -13.95 3.77 -43.37
C VAL A 100 -13.76 4.92 -44.35
N LYS A 101 -14.09 6.13 -43.91
CA LYS A 101 -13.71 7.39 -44.56
C LYS A 101 -12.88 8.21 -43.59
N ILE A 102 -11.75 8.73 -44.04
CA ILE A 102 -10.86 9.56 -43.23
C ILE A 102 -10.85 10.96 -43.84
N ILE A 103 -11.18 11.97 -43.05
CA ILE A 103 -11.04 13.38 -43.42
C ILE A 103 -9.83 13.93 -42.68
N SER A 104 -8.83 14.41 -43.40
CA SER A 104 -7.63 15.01 -42.82
C SER A 104 -7.40 16.38 -43.45
N LYS A 105 -6.78 17.30 -42.71
CA LYS A 105 -6.34 18.62 -43.19
C LYS A 105 -5.71 18.60 -44.60
N HIS A 106 -5.00 17.51 -44.92
CA HIS A 106 -4.26 17.41 -46.17
C HIS A 106 -5.01 16.69 -47.30
N ARG A 107 -5.82 15.66 -46.98
CA ARG A 107 -6.43 14.75 -47.96
C ARG A 107 -7.65 14.04 -47.35
N ASP A 108 -8.67 13.80 -48.17
CA ASP A 108 -9.69 12.79 -47.89
C ASP A 108 -9.16 11.41 -48.31
N ILE A 109 -9.41 10.39 -47.48
CA ILE A 109 -8.92 9.02 -47.70
C ILE A 109 -10.08 8.03 -47.61
N SER A 110 -10.16 7.13 -48.58
CA SER A 110 -11.12 6.02 -48.60
C SER A 110 -10.42 4.70 -48.93
N LEU A 111 -10.98 3.58 -48.47
CA LEU A 111 -10.50 2.25 -48.79
C LEU A 111 -11.19 1.67 -50.03
N GLY A 112 -10.47 0.85 -50.80
CA GLY A 112 -11.07 0.03 -51.85
C GLY A 112 -10.05 -0.86 -52.56
N TYR A 113 -10.52 -1.66 -53.50
CA TYR A 113 -9.69 -2.65 -54.19
C TYR A 113 -9.18 -2.13 -55.53
N ALA A 114 -7.88 -2.26 -55.78
CA ALA A 114 -7.27 -1.95 -57.06
C ALA A 114 -6.23 -3.02 -57.44
N PRO A 115 -5.90 -3.16 -58.73
CA PRO A 115 -4.77 -3.99 -59.16
C PRO A 115 -3.45 -3.49 -58.56
N LYS A 116 -2.64 -4.44 -58.08
CA LYS A 116 -1.26 -4.19 -57.61
C LYS A 116 -0.39 -3.71 -58.78
N GLU A 117 0.47 -2.72 -58.54
CA GLU A 117 1.23 -2.05 -59.62
C GLU A 117 2.06 -3.02 -60.48
N ASP A 118 2.69 -4.03 -59.86
CA ASP A 118 3.51 -5.02 -60.56
C ASP A 118 2.74 -6.30 -60.95
N PHE A 119 1.49 -6.46 -60.48
CA PHE A 119 0.69 -7.67 -60.67
C PHE A 119 -0.78 -7.30 -60.94
N PRO A 120 -1.13 -6.93 -62.18
CA PRO A 120 -2.47 -6.43 -62.52
C PRO A 120 -3.59 -7.45 -62.29
N ASP A 121 -3.27 -8.75 -62.25
CA ASP A 121 -4.22 -9.82 -61.97
C ASP A 121 -4.54 -9.96 -60.47
N ILE A 122 -3.75 -9.34 -59.59
CA ILE A 122 -3.94 -9.40 -58.14
C ILE A 122 -4.58 -8.10 -57.66
N LYS A 123 -5.81 -8.19 -57.15
CA LYS A 123 -6.48 -7.06 -56.47
C LYS A 123 -6.11 -7.04 -54.99
N THR A 124 -5.49 -5.97 -54.54
CA THR A 124 -5.15 -5.74 -53.13
C THR A 124 -5.91 -4.54 -52.58
N LEU A 125 -6.00 -4.44 -51.25
CA LEU A 125 -6.64 -3.32 -50.57
C LEU A 125 -5.74 -2.08 -50.66
N HIS A 126 -6.30 -0.99 -51.18
CA HIS A 126 -5.60 0.28 -51.36
C HIS A 126 -6.28 1.40 -50.57
N ALA A 127 -5.47 2.35 -50.10
CA ALA A 127 -5.93 3.66 -49.66
C ALA A 127 -5.96 4.61 -50.87
N PHE A 128 -7.11 5.21 -51.14
CA PHE A 128 -7.28 6.23 -52.18
C PHE A 128 -7.30 7.61 -51.56
N PHE A 129 -6.51 8.51 -52.13
CA PHE A 129 -6.35 9.88 -51.68
C PHE A 129 -7.00 10.83 -52.69
N SER A 130 -7.99 11.59 -52.24
CA SER A 130 -8.59 12.71 -52.95
C SER A 130 -8.14 14.05 -52.33
N GLU A 131 -8.49 15.15 -52.98
CA GLU A 131 -8.28 16.49 -52.39
C GLU A 131 -9.09 16.63 -51.09
N SER A 132 -8.61 17.48 -50.18
CA SER A 132 -9.29 17.71 -48.91
C SER A 132 -10.69 18.25 -49.19
N SER A 133 -11.70 17.65 -48.57
CA SER A 133 -13.07 18.16 -48.65
C SER A 133 -13.25 19.50 -47.91
N ASP A 134 -12.34 19.84 -47.01
CA ASP A 134 -12.30 21.10 -46.27
C ASP A 134 -10.85 21.58 -46.07
N GLU A 135 -10.46 22.66 -46.73
CA GLU A 135 -9.11 23.24 -46.65
C GLU A 135 -8.81 23.88 -45.29
N LYS A 136 -9.84 24.20 -44.50
CA LYS A 136 -9.72 24.76 -43.15
C LYS A 136 -9.79 23.69 -42.06
N PHE A 137 -9.91 22.42 -42.45
CA PHE A 137 -10.02 21.33 -41.51
C PHE A 137 -8.77 21.21 -40.64
N GLU A 138 -8.99 21.11 -39.33
CA GLU A 138 -7.94 20.91 -38.32
C GLU A 138 -8.00 19.47 -37.81
N GLY A 139 -6.86 18.78 -37.86
CA GLY A 139 -6.71 17.40 -37.42
C GLY A 139 -7.10 16.34 -38.44
N THR A 140 -7.51 15.18 -37.92
CA THR A 140 -8.02 14.04 -38.66
C THR A 140 -9.33 13.56 -38.02
N ASP A 141 -10.32 13.19 -38.83
CA ASP A 141 -11.55 12.52 -38.41
C ASP A 141 -11.71 11.19 -39.15
N PHE A 142 -11.75 10.11 -38.39
CA PHE A 142 -12.10 8.79 -38.89
C PHE A 142 -13.60 8.56 -38.73
N ILE A 143 -14.26 8.40 -39.85
CA ILE A 143 -15.70 8.16 -39.96
C ILE A 143 -15.91 6.69 -40.32
N PHE A 144 -16.67 6.01 -39.47
CA PHE A 144 -16.94 4.58 -39.60
C PHE A 144 -18.43 4.32 -39.80
N ASP A 145 -18.75 3.43 -40.74
CA ASP A 145 -20.10 2.91 -40.94
C ASP A 145 -20.13 1.39 -40.74
N GLY A 146 -21.12 0.90 -39.99
CA GLY A 146 -21.28 -0.52 -39.65
C GLY A 146 -20.67 -0.96 -38.32
N ILE A 147 -20.15 -0.06 -37.49
CA ILE A 147 -19.62 -0.39 -36.16
C ILE A 147 -20.75 -0.60 -35.16
N LYS A 148 -20.66 -1.67 -34.37
CA LYS A 148 -21.54 -1.88 -33.22
C LYS A 148 -21.06 -1.06 -32.03
N ASP A 149 -21.99 -0.47 -31.28
CA ASP A 149 -21.66 0.32 -30.09
C ASP A 149 -20.81 -0.46 -29.08
N LYS A 150 -21.08 -1.76 -28.93
CA LYS A 150 -20.29 -2.66 -28.08
C LYS A 150 -18.81 -2.67 -28.46
N ASP A 151 -18.47 -2.69 -29.76
CA ASP A 151 -17.07 -2.74 -30.21
C ASP A 151 -16.36 -1.41 -29.92
N MET A 152 -17.07 -0.28 -30.06
CA MET A 152 -16.55 1.04 -29.70
C MET A 152 -16.31 1.17 -28.19
N GLU A 153 -17.27 0.74 -27.37
CA GLU A 153 -17.11 0.77 -25.91
C GLU A 153 -15.99 -0.16 -25.43
N LEU A 154 -15.85 -1.35 -26.03
CA LEU A 154 -14.71 -2.24 -25.77
C LEU A 154 -13.38 -1.59 -26.14
N ALA A 155 -13.31 -0.85 -27.26
CA ALA A 155 -12.10 -0.13 -27.65
C ALA A 155 -11.76 1.01 -26.67
N LYS A 156 -12.76 1.78 -26.22
CA LYS A 156 -12.58 2.83 -25.20
C LYS A 156 -12.09 2.28 -23.87
N ASP A 157 -12.57 1.11 -23.45
CA ASP A 157 -12.22 0.46 -22.19
C ASP A 157 -10.71 0.15 -22.04
N PHE A 158 -9.94 0.17 -23.13
CA PHE A 158 -8.47 0.07 -23.07
C PHE A 158 -7.78 1.34 -22.59
N PHE A 159 -8.45 2.50 -22.56
CA PHE A 159 -7.82 3.77 -22.24
C PHE A 159 -8.33 4.32 -20.92
N LEU A 160 -7.40 4.66 -20.03
CA LEU A 160 -7.68 5.31 -18.74
C LEU A 160 -8.51 6.58 -18.90
N LYS A 161 -8.30 7.33 -19.98
CA LYS A 161 -9.05 8.56 -20.28
C LYS A 161 -10.57 8.34 -20.38
N PHE A 162 -10.98 7.13 -20.75
CA PHE A 162 -12.40 6.76 -20.89
C PHE A 162 -12.87 5.81 -19.79
N SER A 163 -12.02 5.51 -18.79
CA SER A 163 -12.41 4.70 -17.65
C SER A 163 -12.96 5.57 -16.52
N ASP A 164 -13.80 4.99 -15.67
CA ASP A 164 -14.34 5.64 -14.46
C ASP A 164 -13.37 5.54 -13.27
N GLU A 165 -12.10 5.23 -13.51
CA GLU A 165 -11.14 5.01 -12.43
C GLU A 165 -10.63 6.33 -11.85
N LYS A 166 -10.92 6.52 -10.56
CA LYS A 166 -10.56 7.73 -9.85
C LYS A 166 -9.07 7.73 -9.49
N LEU A 167 -8.37 8.80 -9.86
CA LEU A 167 -7.00 9.06 -9.40
C LEU A 167 -6.98 9.23 -7.87
N LEU A 168 -6.19 8.40 -7.18
CA LEU A 168 -5.92 8.53 -5.76
C LEU A 168 -4.68 9.39 -5.55
N GLU A 169 -3.56 9.04 -6.18
CA GLU A 169 -2.28 9.74 -6.02
C GLU A 169 -1.45 9.69 -7.31
N GLU A 170 -0.65 10.73 -7.53
CA GLU A 170 0.32 10.80 -8.61
C GLU A 170 1.73 10.91 -8.03
N THR A 171 2.65 10.13 -8.59
CA THR A 171 4.06 10.04 -8.20
C THR A 171 4.94 10.23 -9.42
N GLN A 172 6.26 10.40 -9.21
CA GLN A 172 7.23 10.48 -10.31
C GLN A 172 7.25 9.24 -11.22
N TYR A 173 6.75 8.10 -10.73
CA TYR A 173 6.79 6.82 -11.44
C TYR A 173 5.47 6.47 -12.15
N GLY A 174 4.39 7.10 -11.74
CA GLY A 174 3.04 6.75 -12.16
C GLY A 174 1.98 7.17 -11.15
N GLN A 175 0.77 6.69 -11.40
CA GLN A 175 -0.43 7.06 -10.67
C GLN A 175 -1.04 5.82 -10.00
N VAL A 176 -1.52 6.01 -8.78
CA VAL A 176 -2.37 5.04 -8.07
C VAL A 176 -3.82 5.43 -8.31
N LEU A 177 -4.60 4.48 -8.79
CA LEU A 177 -6.00 4.62 -9.14
C LEU A 177 -6.86 3.74 -8.24
N LYS A 178 -8.05 4.21 -7.92
CA LYS A 178 -9.01 3.41 -7.17
C LYS A 178 -9.45 2.22 -8.03
N ARG A 179 -9.36 1.01 -7.48
CA ARG A 179 -9.83 -0.21 -8.14
C ARG A 179 -11.30 -0.08 -8.57
N GLY A 180 -11.56 -0.44 -9.83
CA GLY A 180 -12.90 -0.52 -10.40
C GLY A 180 -13.71 -1.72 -9.86
N LYS A 181 -14.93 -1.93 -10.38
CA LYS A 181 -15.88 -2.93 -9.82
C LYS A 181 -15.50 -4.41 -10.01
N GLN A 182 -14.56 -4.74 -10.88
CA GLN A 182 -14.23 -6.15 -11.17
C GLN A 182 -12.76 -6.46 -10.89
N LYS A 183 -11.87 -6.04 -11.80
CA LYS A 183 -10.44 -6.32 -11.73
C LYS A 183 -9.67 -5.02 -11.59
N SER A 184 -8.51 -5.12 -10.97
CA SER A 184 -7.54 -4.03 -11.00
C SER A 184 -6.86 -4.01 -12.35
N ARG A 185 -6.57 -2.82 -12.85
CA ARG A 185 -6.00 -2.62 -14.18
C ARG A 185 -4.63 -1.99 -14.09
N VAL A 186 -3.74 -2.42 -14.97
CA VAL A 186 -2.42 -1.82 -15.13
C VAL A 186 -2.37 -1.13 -16.49
N TYR A 187 -2.15 0.17 -16.45
CA TYR A 187 -1.98 1.02 -17.61
C TYR A 187 -0.52 1.43 -17.75
N ILE A 188 -0.12 1.67 -18.99
CA ILE A 188 1.13 2.30 -19.36
C ILE A 188 0.77 3.49 -20.23
N HIS A 189 1.16 4.70 -19.81
CA HIS A 189 0.78 5.94 -20.49
C HIS A 189 -0.72 6.04 -20.81
N GLY A 190 -1.56 5.53 -19.90
CA GLY A 190 -3.01 5.55 -20.05
C GLY A 190 -3.59 4.42 -20.90
N VAL A 191 -2.82 3.44 -21.38
CA VAL A 191 -3.34 2.24 -22.05
C VAL A 191 -3.20 1.00 -21.21
N ARG A 192 -4.31 0.27 -21.08
CA ARG A 192 -4.42 -0.98 -20.35
C ARG A 192 -3.58 -2.05 -21.03
N VAL A 193 -2.65 -2.62 -20.26
CA VAL A 193 -1.73 -3.68 -20.69
C VAL A 193 -1.86 -4.95 -19.87
N ALA A 194 -2.54 -4.89 -18.73
CA ALA A 194 -2.82 -6.07 -17.90
C ALA A 194 -4.03 -5.84 -16.99
N GLU A 195 -4.61 -6.94 -16.53
CA GLU A 195 -5.60 -6.99 -15.47
C GLU A 195 -5.11 -7.92 -14.37
N GLU A 196 -5.35 -7.53 -13.12
CA GLU A 196 -4.93 -8.22 -11.92
C GLU A 196 -6.17 -8.47 -11.04
N ASP A 197 -6.39 -9.73 -10.68
CA ASP A 197 -7.57 -10.12 -9.92
C ASP A 197 -7.47 -9.72 -8.44
N ASN A 198 -6.24 -9.76 -7.89
CA ASN A 198 -5.98 -9.59 -6.46
C ASN A 198 -5.13 -8.35 -6.12
N PHE A 199 -5.08 -7.34 -6.98
CA PHE A 199 -4.51 -6.04 -6.62
C PHE A 199 -5.53 -5.16 -5.92
N LEU A 200 -5.11 -4.45 -4.87
CA LEU A 200 -5.94 -3.50 -4.14
C LEU A 200 -6.24 -2.25 -4.97
N PHE A 201 -5.29 -1.85 -5.82
CA PHE A 201 -5.40 -0.65 -6.66
C PHE A 201 -5.22 -0.95 -8.14
N SER A 202 -5.64 -0.01 -8.97
CA SER A 202 -5.24 0.06 -10.37
C SER A 202 -4.08 1.05 -10.52
N TYR A 203 -3.26 0.89 -11.54
CA TYR A 203 -2.01 1.65 -11.67
C TYR A 203 -1.86 2.18 -13.08
N ASN A 204 -1.46 3.44 -13.22
CA ASN A 204 -1.01 3.97 -14.50
C ASN A 204 0.46 4.36 -14.44
N ILE A 205 1.30 3.58 -15.11
CA ILE A 205 2.74 3.77 -15.14
C ILE A 205 3.08 4.82 -16.18
N THR A 206 3.67 5.92 -15.74
CA THR A 206 4.12 7.03 -16.59
C THR A 206 5.64 7.06 -16.77
N SER A 207 6.39 6.28 -15.98
CA SER A 207 7.85 6.15 -16.11
C SER A 207 8.27 4.70 -16.35
N LEU A 208 8.73 4.39 -17.55
CA LEU A 208 9.06 3.02 -17.97
C LEU A 208 10.44 2.57 -17.51
N THR A 209 10.56 1.28 -17.15
CA THR A 209 11.87 0.63 -16.97
C THR A 209 12.37 0.02 -18.27
N THR A 210 13.67 -0.27 -18.37
CA THR A 210 14.24 -0.99 -19.52
C THR A 210 13.59 -2.36 -19.75
N LYS A 211 13.19 -3.05 -18.68
CA LYS A 211 12.48 -4.34 -18.74
C LYS A 211 11.11 -4.18 -19.37
N MET A 212 10.35 -3.16 -18.97
CA MET A 212 9.04 -2.86 -19.54
C MET A 212 9.14 -2.47 -21.02
N ARG A 213 10.12 -1.64 -21.39
CA ARG A 213 10.35 -1.27 -22.80
C ARG A 213 10.61 -2.50 -23.67
N LYS A 214 11.37 -3.47 -23.17
CA LYS A 214 11.61 -4.75 -23.86
C LYS A 214 10.36 -5.61 -23.98
N ALA A 215 9.55 -5.69 -22.91
CA ALA A 215 8.31 -6.46 -22.90
C ALA A 215 7.28 -5.91 -23.90
N LEU A 216 7.08 -4.58 -23.91
CA LEU A 216 6.19 -3.89 -24.85
C LEU A 216 6.60 -4.08 -26.32
N ASN A 217 7.91 -4.19 -26.59
CA ASN A 217 8.39 -4.45 -27.94
C ASN A 217 8.12 -5.91 -28.40
N ARG A 218 7.93 -6.85 -27.47
CA ARG A 218 7.73 -8.29 -27.77
C ARG A 218 6.26 -8.69 -27.78
N GLU A 219 5.46 -8.14 -26.88
CA GLU A 219 4.05 -8.49 -26.66
C GLU A 219 3.21 -7.21 -26.81
N ARG A 220 2.52 -7.07 -27.96
CA ARG A 220 1.82 -5.83 -28.37
C ARG A 220 0.54 -5.52 -27.57
N THR A 221 0.01 -6.49 -26.84
CA THR A 221 -1.32 -6.40 -26.21
C THR A 221 -1.30 -6.63 -24.70
N ASN A 222 -0.43 -7.51 -24.21
CA ASN A 222 -0.34 -7.84 -22.79
C ASN A 222 1.11 -7.78 -22.31
N VAL A 223 1.32 -7.22 -21.13
CA VAL A 223 2.64 -7.21 -20.48
C VAL A 223 2.57 -8.14 -19.28
N GLY A 224 3.46 -9.14 -19.22
CA GLY A 224 3.51 -10.05 -18.07
C GLY A 224 3.81 -9.34 -16.75
N ARG A 225 3.17 -9.79 -15.67
CA ARG A 225 3.28 -9.21 -14.31
C ARG A 225 4.69 -8.88 -13.85
N THR A 226 5.63 -9.79 -14.11
CA THR A 226 7.03 -9.61 -13.73
C THR A 226 7.69 -8.37 -14.34
N ALA A 227 7.17 -7.83 -15.44
CA ALA A 227 7.74 -6.65 -16.08
C ALA A 227 7.35 -5.34 -15.37
N TYR A 228 6.14 -5.24 -14.80
CA TYR A 228 5.66 -4.01 -14.13
C TYR A 228 5.71 -4.05 -12.61
N THR A 229 5.79 -5.23 -11.96
CA THR A 229 5.81 -5.36 -10.49
C THR A 229 6.77 -4.38 -9.81
N ASP A 230 8.03 -4.29 -10.27
CA ASP A 230 9.04 -3.43 -9.64
C ASP A 230 8.65 -1.94 -9.71
N ARG A 231 7.98 -1.55 -10.79
CA ARG A 231 7.52 -0.18 -10.99
C ARG A 231 6.27 0.12 -10.16
N VAL A 232 5.35 -0.83 -10.04
CA VAL A 232 4.20 -0.72 -9.12
C VAL A 232 4.67 -0.54 -7.69
N LYS A 233 5.67 -1.33 -7.24
CA LYS A 233 6.32 -1.13 -5.93
C LYS A 233 6.89 0.26 -5.78
N SER A 234 7.63 0.76 -6.78
CA SER A 234 8.21 2.11 -6.75
C SER A 234 7.14 3.20 -6.62
N ILE A 235 6.00 3.04 -7.29
CA ILE A 235 4.86 3.97 -7.17
C ILE A 235 4.36 3.97 -5.71
N LEU A 236 4.10 2.80 -5.13
CA LEU A 236 3.58 2.69 -3.76
C LEU A 236 4.58 3.21 -2.70
N LEU A 237 5.88 2.97 -2.89
CA LEU A 237 6.94 3.45 -1.99
C LEU A 237 7.15 4.97 -2.05
N GLU A 238 6.74 5.63 -3.15
CA GLU A 238 6.79 7.09 -3.28
C GLU A 238 5.48 7.76 -2.80
N CYS A 239 4.40 6.99 -2.61
CA CYS A 239 3.12 7.52 -2.16
C CYS A 239 3.24 8.17 -0.77
N LYS A 240 2.56 9.31 -0.60
CA LYS A 240 2.50 10.13 0.61
C LYS A 240 1.08 10.49 1.01
N LYS A 241 0.05 10.18 0.19
CA LYS A 241 -1.34 10.46 0.60
C LYS A 241 -1.83 9.48 1.64
N LYS A 242 -2.51 10.06 2.63
CA LYS A 242 -3.21 9.35 3.69
C LYS A 242 -4.19 8.31 3.18
N GLU A 243 -4.99 8.66 2.16
CA GLU A 243 -6.01 7.77 1.60
C GLU A 243 -5.41 6.44 1.10
N VAL A 244 -4.21 6.47 0.49
CA VAL A 244 -3.52 5.25 0.01
C VAL A 244 -3.00 4.41 1.19
N ALA A 245 -2.35 5.05 2.17
CA ALA A 245 -1.89 4.37 3.38
C ALA A 245 -3.03 3.73 4.18
N GLU A 246 -4.14 4.44 4.37
CA GLU A 246 -5.30 3.92 5.08
C GLU A 246 -5.91 2.70 4.39
N LEU A 247 -5.99 2.71 3.05
CA LEU A 247 -6.47 1.57 2.30
C LEU A 247 -5.55 0.36 2.45
N LEU A 248 -4.23 0.53 2.31
CA LEU A 248 -3.24 -0.54 2.53
C LEU A 248 -3.30 -1.10 3.95
N VAL A 249 -3.35 -0.23 4.97
CA VAL A 249 -3.37 -0.65 6.37
C VAL A 249 -4.70 -1.30 6.76
N ASN A 250 -5.83 -0.83 6.24
CA ASN A 250 -7.11 -1.49 6.48
C ASN A 250 -7.20 -2.85 5.79
N ASP A 251 -6.55 -3.02 4.65
CA ASP A 251 -6.43 -4.31 3.99
C ASP A 251 -5.50 -5.25 4.77
N LEU A 252 -4.39 -4.72 5.33
CA LEU A 252 -3.52 -5.49 6.23
C LEU A 252 -4.29 -6.14 7.38
N LYS A 253 -5.28 -5.47 7.98
CA LYS A 253 -6.08 -6.04 9.08
C LYS A 253 -6.79 -7.36 8.73
N ARG A 254 -6.97 -7.66 7.44
CA ARG A 254 -7.63 -8.88 6.95
C ARG A 254 -6.69 -10.06 6.78
N PHE A 255 -5.40 -9.92 7.12
CA PHE A 255 -4.40 -10.98 6.95
C PHE A 255 -4.76 -12.29 7.63
N GLU A 256 -5.44 -12.27 8.79
CA GLU A 256 -5.87 -13.49 9.48
C GLU A 256 -6.94 -14.28 8.71
N MET A 257 -7.71 -13.61 7.84
CA MET A 257 -8.73 -14.23 7.00
C MET A 257 -8.15 -14.80 5.70
N GLY A 258 -6.86 -14.59 5.43
CA GLY A 258 -6.20 -14.97 4.17
C GLY A 258 -6.65 -14.14 2.96
N ASP A 259 -7.39 -13.06 3.19
CA ASP A 259 -7.97 -12.18 2.17
C ASP A 259 -7.19 -10.86 2.11
N ILE A 260 -5.89 -10.96 1.75
CA ILE A 260 -5.03 -9.80 1.52
C ILE A 260 -4.70 -9.66 0.04
N HIS A 261 -4.60 -8.42 -0.41
CA HIS A 261 -4.18 -8.14 -1.76
C HIS A 261 -2.68 -8.34 -1.94
N ASP A 262 -2.28 -8.63 -3.18
CA ASP A 262 -0.93 -9.06 -3.49
C ASP A 262 0.14 -8.01 -3.16
N GLU A 263 -0.22 -6.73 -3.16
CA GLU A 263 0.69 -5.66 -2.80
C GLU A 263 1.21 -5.77 -1.36
N LEU A 264 0.41 -6.34 -0.46
CA LEU A 264 0.77 -6.51 0.96
C LEU A 264 1.75 -7.65 1.20
N ASN A 265 1.91 -8.56 0.24
CA ASN A 265 2.98 -9.57 0.27
C ASN A 265 4.37 -8.93 0.08
N TRP A 266 4.44 -7.68 -0.38
CA TRP A 266 5.66 -6.91 -0.47
C TRP A 266 5.91 -6.19 0.86
N ILE A 267 6.80 -6.76 1.67
CA ILE A 267 7.12 -6.27 3.02
C ILE A 267 7.50 -4.79 3.02
N ASP A 268 8.25 -4.35 2.02
CA ASP A 268 8.66 -2.96 1.81
C ASP A 268 7.46 -2.02 1.67
N VAL A 269 6.42 -2.41 0.93
CA VAL A 269 5.18 -1.64 0.77
C VAL A 269 4.40 -1.60 2.09
N SER A 270 4.25 -2.74 2.76
CA SER A 270 3.55 -2.83 4.06
C SER A 270 4.23 -1.98 5.14
N VAL A 271 5.57 -1.99 5.20
CA VAL A 271 6.35 -1.15 6.11
C VAL A 271 6.19 0.34 5.76
N HIS A 272 6.22 0.69 4.48
CA HIS A 272 6.00 2.07 4.04
C HIS A 272 4.62 2.59 4.41
N ALA A 273 3.58 1.78 4.23
CA ALA A 273 2.22 2.12 4.64
C ALA A 273 2.11 2.38 6.15
N CYS A 274 2.81 1.57 6.97
CA CYS A 274 2.87 1.78 8.43
C CYS A 274 3.59 3.09 8.79
N LYS A 275 4.74 3.38 8.15
CA LYS A 275 5.47 4.64 8.35
C LYS A 275 4.60 5.85 8.01
N LEU A 276 3.96 5.81 6.85
CA LEU A 276 3.12 6.91 6.39
C LEU A 276 1.94 7.14 7.34
N LEU A 277 1.28 6.07 7.78
CA LEU A 277 0.16 6.19 8.72
C LEU A 277 0.61 6.71 10.10
N ASN A 278 1.78 6.30 10.60
CA ASN A 278 2.35 6.78 11.86
C ASN A 278 2.63 8.29 11.86
N SER A 279 3.08 8.83 10.73
CA SER A 279 3.36 10.26 10.59
C SER A 279 2.09 11.12 10.56
N GLN A 280 0.97 10.55 10.10
CA GLN A 280 -0.26 11.28 9.84
C GLN A 280 -1.32 11.13 10.92
N ASP A 281 -1.33 9.99 11.62
CA ASP A 281 -2.28 9.67 12.67
C ASP A 281 -1.58 9.20 13.94
N LYS A 282 -2.21 9.45 15.08
CA LYS A 282 -1.80 8.87 16.36
C LYS A 282 -2.19 7.38 16.39
N VAL A 283 -1.31 6.51 15.89
CA VAL A 283 -1.52 5.05 15.80
C VAL A 283 -0.53 4.25 16.63
N ILE A 284 -0.93 3.03 16.98
CA ILE A 284 -0.07 2.01 17.59
C ILE A 284 -0.20 0.70 16.82
N PHE A 285 0.93 0.09 16.49
CA PHE A 285 0.98 -1.16 15.72
C PHE A 285 1.15 -2.37 16.63
N LEU A 286 0.16 -3.25 16.61
CA LEU A 286 0.07 -4.42 17.49
C LEU A 286 -0.15 -5.71 16.71
N THR A 287 0.35 -6.81 17.23
CA THR A 287 0.06 -8.15 16.69
C THR A 287 -1.17 -8.74 17.40
N PRO A 288 -1.86 -9.74 16.80
CA PRO A 288 -2.98 -10.41 17.45
C PRO A 288 -2.62 -11.00 18.83
N PHE A 289 -1.39 -11.50 18.98
CA PHE A 289 -0.89 -12.01 20.24
C PHE A 289 -0.81 -10.91 21.31
N GLU A 290 -0.31 -9.72 20.95
CA GLU A 290 -0.25 -8.56 21.85
C GLU A 290 -1.65 -8.06 22.24
N LEU A 291 -2.60 -8.07 21.29
CA LEU A 291 -3.99 -7.67 21.55
C LEU A 291 -4.66 -8.52 22.63
N ILE A 292 -4.34 -9.81 22.69
CA ILE A 292 -4.89 -10.76 23.67
C ILE A 292 -4.13 -10.65 25.01
N ASN A 293 -2.80 -10.65 24.97
CA ASN A 293 -1.98 -10.79 26.19
C ASN A 293 -1.73 -9.47 26.92
N ALA A 294 -1.73 -8.34 26.20
CA ALA A 294 -1.45 -7.01 26.76
C ALA A 294 -2.71 -6.13 26.85
N LYS A 295 -3.90 -6.71 27.10
CA LYS A 295 -5.19 -6.02 27.09
C LYS A 295 -5.18 -4.68 27.85
N THR A 296 -4.60 -4.65 29.06
CA THR A 296 -4.50 -3.44 29.88
C THR A 296 -3.79 -2.29 29.14
N MET A 297 -2.73 -2.61 28.40
CA MET A 297 -1.96 -1.63 27.62
C MET A 297 -2.71 -1.18 26.38
N VAL A 298 -3.40 -2.10 25.72
CA VAL A 298 -4.24 -1.77 24.56
C VAL A 298 -5.37 -0.82 24.96
N ASP A 299 -6.00 -1.07 26.11
CA ASP A 299 -7.07 -0.22 26.62
C ASP A 299 -6.53 1.16 26.99
N ARG A 300 -5.37 1.25 27.66
CA ARG A 300 -4.70 2.54 27.94
C ARG A 300 -4.29 3.29 26.69
N ALA A 301 -3.70 2.62 25.70
CA ALA A 301 -3.33 3.25 24.44
C ALA A 301 -4.56 3.85 23.75
N LYS A 302 -5.70 3.16 23.78
CA LYS A 302 -6.97 3.71 23.27
C LYS A 302 -7.45 4.91 24.08
N ASP A 303 -7.36 4.87 25.41
CA ASP A 303 -7.71 5.99 26.30
C ASP A 303 -6.83 7.23 26.04
N ASP A 304 -5.54 7.01 25.73
CA ASP A 304 -4.60 8.05 25.30
C ASP A 304 -4.87 8.56 23.87
N GLY A 305 -5.87 8.00 23.18
CA GLY A 305 -6.30 8.39 21.84
C GLY A 305 -5.54 7.72 20.70
N PHE A 306 -4.79 6.64 20.95
CA PHE A 306 -4.16 5.87 19.88
C PHE A 306 -5.18 4.99 19.14
N LYS A 307 -5.12 5.05 17.81
CA LYS A 307 -5.83 4.11 16.94
C LYS A 307 -5.01 2.83 16.81
N VAL A 308 -5.57 1.73 17.27
CA VAL A 308 -4.94 0.42 17.24
C VAL A 308 -4.99 -0.17 15.83
N ILE A 309 -3.81 -0.52 15.29
CA ILE A 309 -3.65 -1.15 14.00
C ILE A 309 -3.06 -2.54 14.19
N THR A 310 -3.80 -3.56 13.75
CA THR A 310 -3.34 -4.96 13.78
C THR A 310 -2.46 -5.25 12.57
N ILE A 311 -1.25 -5.79 12.80
CA ILE A 311 -0.30 -6.18 11.76
C ILE A 311 0.24 -7.60 11.95
N PRO A 312 0.72 -8.25 10.88
CA PRO A 312 1.43 -9.52 10.98
C PRO A 312 2.76 -9.40 11.75
N GLU A 313 3.19 -10.50 12.38
CA GLU A 313 4.47 -10.59 13.11
C GLU A 313 5.68 -10.24 12.20
N SER A 314 5.64 -10.66 10.93
CA SER A 314 6.68 -10.37 9.95
C SER A 314 6.89 -8.88 9.71
N ILE A 315 5.81 -8.09 9.76
CA ILE A 315 5.86 -6.63 9.62
C ILE A 315 6.30 -6.00 10.94
N LYS A 316 5.81 -6.51 12.09
CA LYS A 316 6.19 -6.03 13.42
C LYS A 316 7.71 -6.05 13.63
N VAL A 317 8.36 -7.17 13.32
CA VAL A 317 9.82 -7.32 13.41
C VAL A 317 10.55 -6.30 12.52
N LYS A 318 9.97 -5.91 11.38
CA LYS A 318 10.59 -4.97 10.45
C LYS A 318 10.41 -3.51 10.83
N ILE A 319 9.32 -3.15 11.51
CA ILE A 319 9.05 -1.77 11.93
C ILE A 319 9.68 -1.42 13.29
N LYS A 320 10.05 -2.43 14.09
CA LYS A 320 10.63 -2.23 15.42
C LYS A 320 11.90 -1.36 15.36
N GLY A 321 11.92 -0.28 16.14
CA GLY A 321 13.03 0.68 16.19
C GLY A 321 13.20 1.54 14.93
N LEU A 322 12.28 1.47 13.97
CA LEU A 322 12.29 2.38 12.82
C LEU A 322 11.59 3.71 13.15
N LYS A 323 11.93 4.71 12.34
CA LYS A 323 11.26 6.00 12.31
C LYS A 323 10.30 6.08 11.13
N ASP A 324 9.26 6.89 11.29
CA ASP A 324 8.36 7.27 10.22
C ASP A 324 9.01 8.24 9.23
N ILE A 325 8.23 8.73 8.26
CA ILE A 325 8.72 9.66 7.23
C ILE A 325 9.09 11.05 7.77
N ASP A 326 8.59 11.42 8.95
CA ASP A 326 8.85 12.70 9.62
C ASP A 326 9.96 12.58 10.69
N GLY A 327 10.48 11.37 10.91
CA GLY A 327 11.55 11.08 11.85
C GLY A 327 11.07 10.76 13.28
N ASN A 328 9.77 10.62 13.51
CA ASN A 328 9.23 10.18 14.79
C ASN A 328 9.39 8.65 14.91
N PRO A 329 9.60 8.12 16.13
CA PRO A 329 9.61 6.67 16.33
C PRO A 329 8.26 6.07 15.92
N ILE A 330 8.30 4.93 15.23
CA ILE A 330 7.10 4.13 14.99
C ILE A 330 6.71 3.50 16.32
N ARG A 331 5.48 3.78 16.77
CA ARG A 331 5.01 3.30 18.06
C ARG A 331 4.48 1.88 17.96
N ASP A 332 5.24 1.00 18.58
CA ASP A 332 4.81 -0.35 18.90
C ASP A 332 4.56 -0.47 20.41
N LEU A 333 4.20 -1.67 20.89
CA LEU A 333 3.89 -1.86 22.30
C LEU A 333 5.12 -1.65 23.21
N ASP A 334 6.32 -2.00 22.73
CA ASP A 334 7.57 -1.86 23.49
C ASP A 334 7.93 -0.37 23.62
N GLU A 335 7.85 0.38 22.52
CA GLU A 335 8.10 1.82 22.49
C GLU A 335 7.09 2.56 23.36
N TYR A 336 5.78 2.24 23.23
CA TYR A 336 4.75 2.84 24.08
C TYR A 336 4.95 2.53 25.56
N THR A 337 5.38 1.31 25.90
CA THR A 337 5.71 0.94 27.29
C THR A 337 6.91 1.72 27.81
N THR A 338 7.91 1.96 26.95
CA THR A 338 9.11 2.73 27.28
C THR A 338 8.77 4.21 27.49
N GLU A 339 8.11 4.85 26.52
CA GLU A 339 7.63 6.24 26.60
C GLU A 339 6.78 6.47 27.87
N TRP A 340 5.92 5.50 28.19
CA TRP A 340 5.10 5.55 29.40
C TRP A 340 5.94 5.43 30.67
N ASN A 341 6.87 4.47 30.74
CA ASN A 341 7.73 4.30 31.92
C ASN A 341 8.69 5.48 32.15
N GLU A 342 9.13 6.16 31.08
CA GLU A 342 9.96 7.37 31.15
C GLU A 342 9.18 8.60 31.62
N SER A 343 7.94 8.76 31.15
CA SER A 343 7.04 9.85 31.58
C SER A 343 6.35 9.57 32.92
N PHE A 344 6.49 8.35 33.45
CA PHE A 344 5.81 7.92 34.66
C PHE A 344 6.44 8.50 35.94
N GLU A 345 5.60 9.14 36.77
CA GLU A 345 5.94 9.54 38.12
C GLU A 345 5.16 8.74 39.18
N PHE A 346 5.87 8.30 40.22
CA PHE A 346 5.23 7.68 41.39
C PHE A 346 4.47 8.71 42.21
N LYS A 347 3.17 8.46 42.41
CA LYS A 347 2.36 9.22 43.37
C LYS A 347 2.45 8.57 44.75
N PHE A 348 3.50 8.93 45.48
CA PHE A 348 3.72 8.40 46.83
C PHE A 348 2.67 8.89 47.82
N VAL A 349 2.17 7.96 48.63
CA VAL A 349 1.24 8.23 49.73
C VAL A 349 2.03 8.37 51.03
N LYS A 350 1.84 9.48 51.74
CA LYS A 350 2.47 9.65 53.06
C LYS A 350 1.73 8.79 54.09
N ASP A 351 2.45 8.40 55.15
CA ASP A 351 1.89 7.61 56.25
C ASP A 351 0.70 8.28 56.99
N LYS A 352 0.53 9.60 56.83
CA LYS A 352 -0.60 10.36 57.38
C LYS A 352 -1.87 10.22 56.52
N ASP A 353 -1.71 9.92 55.23
CA ASP A 353 -2.79 9.90 54.24
C ASP A 353 -3.33 8.46 54.01
N LEU A 354 -2.73 7.47 54.68
CA LEU A 354 -3.23 6.10 54.75
C LEU A 354 -4.45 6.02 55.67
N SER A 355 -5.45 5.24 55.29
CA SER A 355 -6.57 4.91 56.18
C SER A 355 -6.09 4.10 57.39
N LYS A 356 -6.91 4.05 58.46
CA LYS A 356 -6.56 3.31 59.68
C LYS A 356 -6.25 1.83 59.41
N SER A 357 -7.02 1.17 58.56
CA SER A 357 -6.82 -0.23 58.18
C SER A 357 -5.55 -0.44 57.35
N GLU A 358 -5.29 0.41 56.35
CA GLU A 358 -4.06 0.37 55.55
C GLU A 358 -2.82 0.59 56.41
N LYS A 359 -2.89 1.55 57.35
CA LYS A 359 -1.82 1.86 58.28
C LYS A 359 -1.52 0.72 59.24
N GLU A 360 -2.55 0.02 59.72
CA GLU A 360 -2.36 -1.17 60.56
C GLU A 360 -1.56 -2.26 59.81
N ILE A 361 -1.90 -2.51 58.54
CA ILE A 361 -1.19 -3.47 57.69
C ILE A 361 0.24 -2.99 57.41
N PHE A 362 0.42 -1.74 57.04
CA PHE A 362 1.73 -1.16 56.72
C PHE A 362 2.68 -1.14 57.92
N ASN A 363 2.16 -0.96 59.14
CA ASN A 363 2.95 -1.00 60.37
C ASN A 363 3.47 -2.41 60.71
N ARG A 364 2.88 -3.47 60.12
CA ARG A 364 3.38 -4.86 60.27
C ARG A 364 4.65 -5.13 59.47
N ARG A 365 5.11 -4.20 58.61
CA ARG A 365 6.30 -4.38 57.75
C ARG A 365 7.54 -4.82 58.52
N GLU A 366 7.84 -4.23 59.67
CA GLU A 366 9.02 -4.57 60.46
C GLU A 366 8.91 -5.97 61.05
N TYR A 367 7.70 -6.38 61.44
CA TYR A 367 7.45 -7.73 61.90
C TYR A 367 7.63 -8.76 60.78
N ILE A 368 7.10 -8.47 59.58
CA ILE A 368 7.26 -9.32 58.38
C ILE A 368 8.73 -9.48 58.03
N LEU A 369 9.50 -8.39 57.96
CA LEU A 369 10.94 -8.43 57.69
C LEU A 369 11.70 -9.19 58.78
N LYS A 370 11.32 -9.01 60.04
CA LYS A 370 11.91 -9.77 61.14
C LYS A 370 11.73 -11.27 60.96
N LEU A 371 10.67 -11.75 60.29
CA LEU A 371 10.49 -13.18 60.06
C LEU A 371 11.61 -13.78 59.20
N ILE A 372 12.11 -13.04 58.21
CA ILE A 372 13.15 -13.50 57.29
C ILE A 372 14.59 -13.15 57.73
N GLY A 373 14.77 -12.74 58.99
CA GLY A 373 16.10 -12.39 59.52
C GLY A 373 16.37 -10.89 59.59
N GLY A 374 15.37 -10.06 59.28
CA GLY A 374 15.46 -8.61 59.33
C GLY A 374 15.54 -7.98 57.94
N ARG A 375 15.73 -6.68 57.94
CA ARG A 375 15.75 -5.88 56.73
C ARG A 375 17.13 -5.95 56.05
N PRO A 376 17.23 -6.28 54.75
CA PRO A 376 18.51 -6.28 54.05
C PRO A 376 19.14 -4.89 54.04
N LYS A 377 20.47 -4.83 54.17
CA LYS A 377 21.23 -3.55 54.24
C LYS A 377 21.01 -2.65 53.03
N LYS A 378 20.76 -3.24 51.85
CA LYS A 378 20.49 -2.48 50.62
C LYS A 378 19.17 -1.71 50.69
N VAL A 379 18.15 -2.23 51.38
CA VAL A 379 16.81 -1.63 51.45
C VAL A 379 16.78 -0.46 52.44
N LYS A 380 16.84 0.79 51.96
CA LYS A 380 16.83 2.02 52.77
C LYS A 380 15.45 2.58 53.06
N LYS A 381 14.48 2.47 52.13
CA LYS A 381 13.07 2.87 52.38
C LYS A 381 12.07 1.85 51.82
N ILE A 382 10.89 1.79 52.45
CA ILE A 382 9.72 1.08 51.94
C ILE A 382 8.63 2.13 51.79
N LEU A 383 8.14 2.34 50.57
CA LEU A 383 7.20 3.40 50.20
C LEU A 383 5.92 2.79 49.64
N ILE A 384 4.81 3.51 49.82
CA ILE A 384 3.52 3.16 49.22
C ILE A 384 3.23 4.15 48.11
N SER A 385 2.80 3.66 46.95
CA SER A 385 2.42 4.49 45.81
C SER A 385 1.01 4.15 45.32
N GLU A 386 0.26 5.16 44.88
CA GLU A 386 -1.05 4.95 44.23
C GLU A 386 -0.87 4.45 42.79
N THR A 387 0.17 4.96 42.12
CA THR A 387 0.55 4.62 40.75
C THR A 387 1.79 3.72 40.77
N MET A 388 1.90 2.76 39.86
CA MET A 388 3.09 1.90 39.74
C MET A 388 3.58 1.79 38.30
N ARG A 389 4.88 1.54 38.10
CA ARG A 389 5.42 1.27 36.75
C ARG A 389 4.88 -0.02 36.17
N LEU A 390 4.98 -0.15 34.85
CA LEU A 390 4.65 -1.39 34.17
C LEU A 390 5.80 -2.39 34.37
N ASP A 391 5.43 -3.65 34.56
CA ASP A 391 6.38 -4.75 34.53
C ASP A 391 6.92 -4.94 33.10
N THR A 392 8.23 -5.15 33.02
CA THR A 392 9.02 -5.39 31.80
C THR A 392 8.59 -6.64 31.02
N PHE A 393 8.03 -7.66 31.70
CA PHE A 393 7.72 -8.95 31.07
C PHE A 393 6.22 -9.22 30.89
N GLY A 394 5.35 -8.58 31.69
CA GLY A 394 3.93 -8.92 31.74
C GLY A 394 2.95 -7.91 31.14
N TYR A 395 3.39 -6.72 30.69
CA TYR A 395 2.51 -5.61 30.27
C TYR A 395 1.38 -5.31 31.28
N LYS A 396 1.64 -5.60 32.56
CA LYS A 396 0.75 -5.37 33.69
C LYS A 396 1.40 -4.36 34.60
N GLU A 397 0.56 -3.55 35.24
CA GLU A 397 1.03 -2.62 36.25
C GLU A 397 1.62 -3.42 37.41
N SER A 398 2.88 -3.16 37.73
CA SER A 398 3.56 -3.88 38.80
C SER A 398 2.88 -3.60 40.14
N VAL A 399 2.85 -4.59 41.01
CA VAL A 399 2.33 -4.45 42.37
C VAL A 399 3.41 -4.10 43.38
N GLY A 400 4.69 -4.31 43.03
CA GLY A 400 5.88 -4.04 43.83
C GLY A 400 7.11 -3.81 42.96
N ILE A 401 8.01 -2.94 43.37
CA ILE A 401 9.27 -2.69 42.67
C ILE A 401 10.41 -2.49 43.67
N TRP A 402 11.51 -3.20 43.45
CA TRP A 402 12.80 -2.93 44.07
C TRP A 402 13.66 -2.01 43.20
N GLU A 403 13.99 -0.82 43.71
CA GLU A 403 14.93 0.11 43.09
C GLU A 403 16.30 0.05 43.79
N GLU A 404 17.27 -0.65 43.19
CA GLU A 404 18.61 -0.80 43.80
C GLU A 404 19.35 0.53 43.96
N HIS A 405 19.32 1.39 42.92
CA HIS A 405 20.03 2.67 42.90
C HIS A 405 19.59 3.61 44.04
N SER A 406 18.28 3.69 44.30
CA SER A 406 17.69 4.55 45.34
C SER A 406 17.60 3.82 46.69
N GLY A 407 17.78 2.50 46.69
CA GLY A 407 17.64 1.62 47.83
C GLY A 407 16.20 1.57 48.34
N ARG A 408 15.19 1.55 47.47
CA ARG A 408 13.78 1.67 47.87
C ARG A 408 12.96 0.50 47.36
N VAL A 409 12.11 -0.04 48.24
CA VAL A 409 11.01 -0.92 47.86
C VAL A 409 9.75 -0.06 47.74
N ILE A 410 9.06 -0.13 46.62
CA ILE A 410 7.82 0.61 46.36
C ILE A 410 6.70 -0.41 46.20
N ILE A 411 5.60 -0.25 46.94
CA ILE A 411 4.47 -1.18 46.92
C ILE A 411 3.19 -0.42 46.54
N LYS A 412 2.38 -1.01 45.66
CA LYS A 412 1.09 -0.45 45.28
C LYS A 412 0.14 -0.38 46.47
N ARG A 413 -0.55 0.75 46.66
CA ARG A 413 -1.53 0.95 47.74
C ARG A 413 -2.58 -0.16 47.80
N THR A 414 -3.00 -0.70 46.66
CA THR A 414 -3.99 -1.81 46.59
C THR A 414 -3.53 -3.10 47.26
N GLN A 415 -2.22 -3.30 47.50
CA GLN A 415 -1.71 -4.45 48.26
C GLN A 415 -1.98 -4.33 49.77
N LEU A 416 -2.29 -3.14 50.27
CA LEU A 416 -2.72 -2.90 51.66
C LEU A 416 -4.16 -3.33 51.91
N LYS A 417 -4.81 -4.04 50.97
CA LYS A 417 -6.14 -4.63 51.17
C LYS A 417 -6.18 -5.72 52.25
N ASN A 418 -5.07 -6.44 52.44
CA ASN A 418 -4.91 -7.42 53.51
C ASN A 418 -3.42 -7.75 53.75
N VAL A 419 -3.12 -8.35 54.92
CA VAL A 419 -1.75 -8.71 55.31
C VAL A 419 -1.12 -9.71 54.34
N LYS A 420 -1.89 -10.66 53.77
CA LYS A 420 -1.36 -11.68 52.85
C LYS A 420 -0.80 -11.04 51.58
N SER A 421 -1.56 -10.16 50.95
CA SER A 421 -1.15 -9.42 49.75
C SER A 421 0.07 -8.54 50.03
N PHE A 422 0.01 -7.71 51.07
CA PHE A 422 1.12 -6.84 51.44
C PHE A 422 2.40 -7.61 51.78
N ALA A 423 2.31 -8.66 52.60
CA ALA A 423 3.46 -9.47 52.99
C ALA A 423 4.06 -10.23 51.80
N GLY A 424 3.23 -10.79 50.91
CA GLY A 424 3.69 -11.46 49.70
C GLY A 424 4.50 -10.51 48.81
N THR A 425 3.94 -9.34 48.47
CA THR A 425 4.65 -8.34 47.66
C THR A 425 5.90 -7.82 48.36
N LEU A 426 5.83 -7.49 49.66
CA LEU A 426 7.00 -6.99 50.39
C LEU A 426 8.14 -8.02 50.40
N LEU A 427 7.84 -9.28 50.66
CA LEU A 427 8.85 -10.34 50.70
C LEU A 427 9.44 -10.63 49.30
N HIS A 428 8.62 -10.57 48.25
CA HIS A 428 9.06 -10.68 46.86
C HIS A 428 10.11 -9.60 46.51
N GLU A 429 9.79 -8.33 46.73
CA GLU A 429 10.73 -7.23 46.43
C GLU A 429 12.00 -7.28 47.29
N VAL A 430 11.88 -7.77 48.52
CA VAL A 430 13.01 -7.91 49.43
C VAL A 430 13.90 -9.10 49.03
N ALA A 431 13.34 -10.14 48.39
CA ALA A 431 14.12 -11.23 47.81
C ALA A 431 15.04 -10.70 46.70
N HIS A 432 14.54 -9.86 45.78
CA HIS A 432 15.38 -9.18 44.78
C HIS A 432 16.50 -8.37 45.44
N ALA A 433 16.18 -7.64 46.50
CA ALA A 433 17.18 -6.85 47.23
C ALA A 433 18.24 -7.69 47.94
N THR A 434 17.93 -8.95 48.28
CA THR A 434 18.82 -9.85 49.02
C THR A 434 19.69 -10.68 48.07
N SER A 435 19.09 -11.28 47.04
CA SER A 435 19.78 -12.11 46.06
C SER A 435 20.50 -11.28 45.00
N GLY A 436 19.99 -10.08 44.68
CA GLY A 436 20.43 -9.30 43.52
C GLY A 436 20.00 -9.91 42.19
N ALA A 437 19.09 -10.88 42.22
CA ALA A 437 18.66 -11.64 41.05
C ALA A 437 17.31 -11.15 40.50
N ASN A 438 17.09 -11.35 39.20
CA ASN A 438 15.84 -11.04 38.52
C ASN A 438 14.79 -12.13 38.74
N ASP A 439 13.52 -11.85 38.44
CA ASP A 439 12.45 -12.84 38.46
C ASP A 439 12.79 -14.07 37.60
N ILE A 440 12.28 -15.25 37.99
CA ILE A 440 12.42 -16.52 37.26
C ILE A 440 13.88 -17.05 37.22
N SER A 441 14.81 -16.45 37.98
CA SER A 441 16.15 -17.00 38.16
C SER A 441 16.19 -18.06 39.28
N GLY A 442 17.11 -19.02 39.18
CA GLY A 442 17.30 -20.03 40.23
C GLY A 442 17.67 -19.41 41.57
N GLU A 443 18.53 -18.38 41.57
CA GLU A 443 18.94 -17.68 42.79
C GLU A 443 17.78 -16.91 43.45
N PHE A 444 16.82 -16.43 42.66
CA PHE A 444 15.61 -15.78 43.17
C PHE A 444 14.67 -16.79 43.83
N GLU A 445 14.41 -17.91 43.16
CA GLU A 445 13.57 -19.00 43.70
C GLU A 445 14.17 -19.63 44.97
N ASP A 446 15.50 -19.77 45.04
CA ASP A 446 16.21 -20.24 46.23
C ASP A 446 16.01 -19.30 47.42
N GLU A 447 16.06 -17.98 47.20
CA GLU A 447 15.86 -17.00 48.27
C GLU A 447 14.40 -16.97 48.75
N LEU A 448 13.42 -17.10 47.85
CA LEU A 448 12.01 -17.28 48.23
C LEU A 448 11.80 -18.58 49.02
N THR A 449 12.42 -19.68 48.59
CA THR A 449 12.36 -20.97 49.28
C THR A 449 12.95 -20.88 50.69
N LYS A 450 14.06 -20.17 50.84
CA LYS A 450 14.68 -19.87 52.14
C LYS A 450 13.76 -19.02 53.02
N TYR A 451 13.08 -18.02 52.46
CA TYR A 451 12.08 -17.22 53.20
C TYR A 451 10.95 -18.10 53.73
N LEU A 452 10.43 -19.02 52.93
CA LEU A 452 9.40 -19.99 53.37
C LEU A 452 9.90 -20.84 54.55
N GLY A 453 11.15 -21.32 54.50
CA GLY A 453 11.77 -22.08 55.59
C GLY A 453 11.91 -21.26 56.88
N LEU A 454 12.42 -20.03 56.78
CA LEU A 454 12.59 -19.13 57.93
C LEU A 454 11.26 -18.76 58.59
N ILE A 455 10.25 -18.43 57.77
CA ILE A 455 8.91 -18.09 58.25
C ILE A 455 8.27 -19.29 58.94
N SER A 456 8.39 -20.49 58.36
CA SER A 456 7.84 -21.73 58.94
C SER A 456 8.50 -22.03 60.29
N ASN A 457 9.83 -21.99 60.35
CA ASN A 457 10.57 -22.23 61.59
C ASN A 457 10.14 -21.26 62.71
N LYS A 458 10.01 -19.96 62.41
CA LYS A 458 9.59 -18.96 63.42
C LYS A 458 8.14 -19.09 63.88
N ASN A 459 7.25 -19.59 63.03
CA ASN A 459 5.85 -19.80 63.42
C ASN A 459 5.68 -21.07 64.26
N LEU A 460 6.52 -22.09 64.04
CA LEU A 460 6.52 -23.32 64.83
C LEU A 460 7.20 -23.13 66.20
N THR A 461 8.33 -22.42 66.25
CA THR A 461 9.08 -22.15 67.50
C THR A 461 8.40 -21.17 68.45
N LYS A 462 7.39 -20.42 68.01
CA LYS A 462 6.57 -19.56 68.90
C LYS A 462 5.41 -20.30 69.59
N ARG A 463 5.15 -21.55 69.21
CA ARG A 463 4.04 -22.38 69.73
C ARG A 463 4.51 -23.46 70.71
N VAL A 464 5.80 -23.49 71.03
CA VAL A 464 6.41 -24.24 72.15
C VAL A 464 6.90 -23.20 73.13
#